data_AF-A0A363TKY7-F1
#
_entry.id   AF-A0A363TKY7-F1
#
_cell.length_a   1.000
_cell.length_b   1.000
_cell.length_c   1.000
_cell.angle_alpha   90.00
_cell.angle_beta   90.00
_cell.angle_gamma   90.00
#
_symmetry.space_group_name_H-M   'P 1'
#
loop_
_entity.id
_entity.type
_entity.pdbx_description
1 polymer ?
#
loop_
_entity_poly.entity_id
_entity_poly.type
_entity_poly.pdbx_seq_one_letter_code
_entity_poly.pdbx_strand_id
1 'polypeptide(L)' 'MASYPLSPSVSPEAFGDMPLAPYAMTGRTEAELARAMAEHLLTSNPKSGAKALAALRQAFPDSPLTVRVAALAALAGRTP' A
#
# COMPACT_ATOMS: atom_id res chain seq x y z
N MET A 1 38.24 13.06 -22.86
CA MET A 1 37.92 12.95 -21.41
C MET A 1 36.41 12.92 -21.29
N ALA A 2 35.85 11.77 -20.91
CA ALA A 2 34.40 11.56 -20.88
C ALA A 2 33.83 12.08 -19.56
N SER A 3 33.04 13.14 -19.62
CA SER A 3 32.25 13.63 -18.48
C SER A 3 30.88 12.97 -18.51
N TYR A 4 30.69 11.92 -17.70
CA TYR A 4 29.36 11.45 -17.35
C TYR A 4 28.89 12.25 -16.14
N PRO A 5 27.80 13.04 -16.22
CA PRO A 5 27.16 13.54 -15.03
C PRO A 5 26.67 12.32 -14.23
N LEU A 6 27.05 12.28 -12.95
CA LEU A 6 26.57 11.32 -11.97
C LEU A 6 25.05 11.22 -12.08
N SER A 7 24.56 10.01 -12.35
CA SER A 7 23.14 9.66 -12.33
C SER A 7 22.47 10.28 -11.11
N PRO A 8 21.26 10.86 -11.22
CA PRO A 8 20.49 11.19 -10.04
C PRO A 8 20.29 9.88 -9.26
N SER A 9 20.92 9.80 -8.09
CA SER A 9 20.60 8.81 -7.09
C SER A 9 19.10 8.91 -6.89
N VAL A 10 18.35 7.93 -7.39
CA VAL A 10 16.92 7.81 -7.15
C VAL A 10 16.79 7.48 -5.67
N SER A 11 16.83 8.50 -4.83
CA SER A 11 16.44 8.38 -3.44
C SER A 11 15.00 7.84 -3.45
N PRO A 12 14.69 6.75 -2.72
CA PRO A 12 13.32 6.25 -2.60
C PRO A 12 12.41 7.19 -1.79
N GLU A 13 12.85 8.43 -1.53
CA GLU A 13 12.09 9.44 -0.84
C GLU A 13 11.13 10.14 -1.81
N ALA A 14 9.90 10.30 -1.35
CA ALA A 14 8.77 10.85 -2.09
C ALA A 14 8.13 9.87 -3.10
N PHE A 15 7.69 8.72 -2.60
CA PHE A 15 6.25 8.46 -2.72
C PHE A 15 5.56 9.72 -2.16
N GLY A 16 5.30 10.68 -3.06
CA GLY A 16 4.85 12.01 -2.68
C GLY A 16 3.67 11.89 -1.74
N ASP A 17 3.76 12.64 -0.63
CA ASP A 17 2.67 13.05 0.24
C ASP A 17 1.63 13.84 -0.57
N MET A 18 1.07 13.21 -1.60
CA MET A 18 -0.12 13.67 -2.25
C MET A 18 -1.25 13.24 -1.31
N PRO A 19 -1.93 14.17 -0.63
CA PRO A 19 -3.00 13.79 0.28
C PRO A 19 -4.05 13.07 -0.57
N LEU A 20 -4.14 11.75 -0.39
CA LEU A 20 -5.11 10.89 -1.03
C LEU A 20 -6.48 11.16 -0.41
N ALA A 21 -7.07 12.33 -0.69
CA ALA A 21 -8.46 12.59 -0.36
C ALA A 21 -9.32 11.86 -1.40
N PRO A 22 -9.96 10.74 -1.00
CA PRO A 22 -11.35 10.85 -0.51
C PRO A 22 -11.60 10.34 0.92
N TYR A 23 -10.63 9.72 1.61
CA TYR A 23 -10.88 9.15 2.94
C TYR A 23 -10.94 10.18 4.08
N ALA A 24 -10.34 11.35 3.87
CA ALA A 24 -10.37 12.47 4.82
C ALA A 24 -11.80 12.94 5.17
N MET A 25 -12.81 12.66 4.34
CA MET A 25 -14.22 12.99 4.63
C MET A 25 -14.96 11.98 5.50
N THR A 26 -14.40 10.78 5.70
CA THR A 26 -15.05 9.72 6.51
C THR A 26 -14.53 9.64 7.94
N GLY A 27 -13.56 10.48 8.31
CA GLY A 27 -12.88 10.44 9.61
C GLY A 27 -12.01 9.20 9.82
N ARG A 28 -11.86 8.34 8.80
CA ARG A 28 -11.00 7.15 8.84
C ARG A 28 -9.69 7.44 8.13
N THR A 29 -8.59 7.20 8.83
CA THR A 29 -7.24 7.39 8.29
C THR A 29 -6.88 6.28 7.30
N GLU A 30 -5.94 6.54 6.39
CA GLU A 30 -5.40 5.51 5.49
C GLU A 30 -4.82 4.32 6.25
N ALA A 31 -4.28 4.56 7.46
CA ALA A 31 -3.78 3.52 8.35
C ALA A 31 -4.89 2.59 8.88
N GLU A 32 -6.05 3.14 9.23
CA GLU A 32 -7.22 2.35 9.65
C GLU A 32 -7.78 1.54 8.49
N LEU A 33 -7.82 2.12 7.29
CA LEU A 33 -8.21 1.40 6.08
C LEU A 33 -7.23 0.25 5.79
N ALA A 34 -5.93 0.51 5.86
CA ALA A 34 -4.90 -0.52 5.69
C ALA A 34 -5.06 -1.66 6.73
N ARG A 35 -5.41 -1.32 7.97
CA ARG A 35 -5.66 -2.29 9.03
C ARG A 35 -6.90 -3.13 8.76
N ALA A 36 -8.01 -2.52 8.36
CA ALA A 36 -9.23 -3.24 7.97
C ALA A 36 -9.00 -4.17 6.77
N MET A 37 -8.19 -3.73 5.80
CA MET A 37 -7.76 -4.57 4.68
C MET A 37 -6.91 -5.75 5.12
N ALA A 38 -5.95 -5.54 6.02
CA ALA A 38 -5.14 -6.62 6.57
C ALA A 38 -6.00 -7.67 7.32
N GLU A 39 -7.01 -7.23 8.06
CA GLU A 39 -7.98 -8.13 8.71
C GLU A 39 -8.82 -8.91 7.68
N HIS A 40 -9.27 -8.26 6.62
CA HIS A 40 -9.96 -8.93 5.51
C HIS A 40 -9.09 -10.02 4.87
N LEU A 41 -7.78 -9.76 4.70
CA LEU A 41 -6.83 -10.74 4.20
C LEU A 41 -6.63 -11.92 5.15
N LEU A 42 -6.64 -11.70 6.47
CA LEU A 42 -6.55 -12.78 7.46
C LEU A 42 -7.75 -13.74 7.36
N THR A 43 -8.96 -13.21 7.20
CA THR A 43 -10.16 -14.05 6.98
C THR A 43 -10.13 -14.76 5.63
N SER A 44 -9.63 -14.10 4.59
CA SER A 44 -9.60 -14.63 3.22
C SER A 44 -8.46 -15.63 2.98
N ASN A 45 -7.44 -15.64 3.85
CA ASN A 45 -6.23 -16.46 3.79
C ASN A 45 -5.66 -16.66 2.35
N PRO A 46 -5.30 -15.57 1.65
CA PRO A 46 -4.79 -15.67 0.29
C PRO A 46 -3.45 -16.40 0.25
N LYS A 47 -3.34 -17.38 -0.65
CA LYS A 47 -2.13 -18.21 -0.79
C LYS A 47 -0.90 -17.48 -1.38
N SER A 48 -1.03 -16.21 -1.78
CA SER A 48 0.07 -15.40 -2.32
C SER A 48 -0.23 -13.90 -2.25
N GLY A 49 0.81 -13.06 -2.21
CA GLY A 49 0.67 -11.60 -2.19
C GLY A 49 -0.05 -11.02 -3.41
N ALA A 50 0.13 -11.62 -4.59
CA ALA A 50 -0.60 -11.22 -5.80
C ALA A 50 -2.11 -11.52 -5.69
N LYS A 51 -2.48 -12.68 -5.12
CA LYS A 51 -3.89 -13.00 -4.85
C LYS A 51 -4.48 -12.11 -3.76
N ALA A 52 -3.68 -11.75 -2.75
CA ALA A 52 -4.08 -10.82 -1.71
C ALA A 52 -4.39 -9.43 -2.29
N LEU A 53 -3.52 -8.88 -3.14
CA LEU A 53 -3.78 -7.60 -3.80
C LEU A 53 -4.99 -7.65 -4.75
N ALA A 54 -5.16 -8.76 -5.48
CA ALA A 54 -6.33 -8.94 -6.33
C ALA A 54 -7.63 -8.98 -5.51
N ALA A 55 -7.64 -9.70 -4.38
CA ALA A 55 -8.77 -9.75 -3.45
C ALA A 55 -9.07 -8.37 -2.83
N LEU A 56 -8.03 -7.64 -2.40
CA LEU A 56 -8.20 -6.28 -1.89
C LEU A 56 -8.75 -5.32 -2.94
N ARG A 57 -8.31 -5.44 -4.21
CA ARG A 57 -8.85 -4.63 -5.30
C ARG A 57 -10.32 -4.94 -5.59
N GLN A 58 -10.75 -6.19 -5.41
CA GLN A 58 -12.14 -6.59 -5.60
C GLN A 58 -13.02 -6.14 -4.42
N ALA A 59 -12.54 -6.26 -3.18
CA ALA A 59 -13.27 -5.88 -1.98
C ALA A 59 -13.27 -4.35 -1.73
N PHE A 60 -12.21 -3.66 -2.18
CA PHE A 60 -12.01 -2.23 -1.97
C PHE A 60 -11.55 -1.56 -3.29
N PRO A 61 -12.45 -1.45 -4.29
CA PRO A 61 -12.10 -0.91 -5.61
C PRO A 61 -11.69 0.57 -5.56
N ASP A 62 -12.31 1.35 -4.68
CA ASP A 62 -12.04 2.79 -4.51
C ASP A 62 -10.82 3.09 -3.64
N SER A 63 -10.19 2.06 -3.05
CA SER A 63 -8.99 2.27 -2.24
C SER A 63 -7.79 2.59 -3.14
N PRO A 64 -6.90 3.51 -2.73
CA PRO A 64 -5.64 3.76 -3.43
C PRO A 64 -4.73 2.53 -3.43
N LEU A 65 -3.85 2.41 -4.43
CA LEU A 65 -2.86 1.33 -4.52
C LEU A 65 -1.88 1.34 -3.34
N THR A 66 -1.46 2.54 -2.93
CA THR A 66 -0.56 2.77 -1.79
C THR A 66 -1.09 2.13 -0.50
N VAL A 67 -2.38 2.33 -0.20
CA VAL A 67 -3.03 1.74 0.98
C VAL A 67 -3.12 0.21 0.90
N ARG A 68 -3.42 -0.33 -0.30
CA ARG A 68 -3.49 -1.78 -0.52
C ARG A 68 -2.13 -2.46 -0.33
N VAL A 69 -1.04 -1.79 -0.72
CA VAL A 69 0.34 -2.26 -0.49
C VAL A 69 0.72 -2.11 0.99
N ALA A 70 0.34 -1.01 1.65
CA ALA A 70 0.57 -0.83 3.09
C ALA A 70 -0.13 -1.92 3.92
N ALA A 71 -1.36 -2.30 3.55
CA ALA A 71 -2.08 -3.41 4.17
C ALA A 71 -1.34 -4.75 4.01
N LEU A 72 -0.80 -5.01 2.82
CA LEU A 72 -0.01 -6.22 2.56
C LEU A 72 1.30 -6.22 3.35
N ALA A 73 1.99 -5.08 3.44
CA ALA A 73 3.20 -4.93 4.24
C ALA A 73 2.93 -5.13 5.74
N ALA A 74 1.82 -4.59 6.26
CA ALA A 74 1.38 -4.78 7.63
C ALA A 74 1.05 -6.26 7.95
N LEU A 75 0.59 -7.03 6.96
CA LEU A 75 0.38 -8.47 7.08
C LEU A 75 1.71 -9.25 7.07
N ALA A 76 2.63 -8.90 6.17
CA ALA A 76 3.93 -9.56 6.05
C ALA A 76 4.86 -9.30 7.25
N GLY A 77 4.82 -8.11 7.84
CA GLY A 77 5.56 -7.79 9.06
C GLY A 77 4.98 -8.41 10.33
N ARG A 78 3.91 -9.20 10.22
CA ARG A 78 3.19 -9.85 11.33
C ARG A 78 3.54 -11.33 11.50
N THR A 79 4.47 -11.85 10.70
CA THR A 79 5.05 -13.19 10.91
C THR A 79 5.91 -13.17 12.18
N PRO A 80 5.65 -14.07 13.16
CA PRO A 80 6.40 -14.14 14.41
C PRO A 80 7.86 -14.55 14.20
#